data_AF-A0A7C4K544-F1
#
_entry.id   AF-A0A7C4K544-F1
#
_cell.length_a   1.000
_cell.length_b   1.000
_cell.length_c   1.000
_cell.angle_alpha   90.00
_cell.angle_beta   90.00
_cell.angle_gamma   90.00
#
_symmetry.space_group_name_H-M   'P 1'
#
loop_
_entity.id
_entity.type
_entity.pdbx_description
1 polymer ?
#
loop_
_entity_poly.entity_id
_entity_poly.type
_entity_poly.pdbx_seq_one_letter_code
_entity_poly.pdbx_strand_id
1 'polypeptide(L)'
;MRGKMIDIYNYINEDDLSNDLRLIADVCGLEAVQKMLKHLAGLSFYIPKITRLEKFVIRYVSLFPKKSIKQIAKELRVSDKYLSNFLAKAKPK
;
A
#
# COMPACT_ATOMS: atom_id res chain seq x y z
N MET A 1 -29.31 10.43 -26.26
CA MET A 1 -28.72 9.33 -25.48
C MET A 1 -27.21 9.41 -25.59
N ARG A 2 -26.47 9.76 -24.53
CA ARG A 2 -24.99 9.63 -24.56
C ARG A 2 -24.67 8.15 -24.46
N GLY A 3 -24.15 7.55 -25.53
CA GLY A 3 -23.65 6.18 -25.51
C GLY A 3 -22.61 6.04 -24.42
N LYS A 4 -22.70 4.99 -23.59
CA LYS A 4 -21.64 4.66 -22.63
C LYS A 4 -20.33 4.52 -23.41
N MET A 5 -19.34 5.35 -23.06
CA MET A 5 -17.99 5.22 -23.60
C MET A 5 -17.46 3.84 -23.19
N ILE A 6 -17.03 3.05 -24.17
CA ILE A 6 -16.43 1.74 -23.91
C ILE A 6 -15.10 1.95 -23.21
N ASP A 7 -14.92 1.30 -22.08
CA ASP A 7 -13.68 1.33 -21.33
C ASP A 7 -12.76 0.20 -21.80
N ILE A 8 -11.79 0.54 -22.65
CA ILE A 8 -10.93 -0.44 -23.32
C ILE A 8 -10.08 -1.26 -22.34
N TYR A 9 -9.78 -0.73 -21.15
CA TYR A 9 -8.94 -1.40 -20.16
C TYR A 9 -9.63 -2.64 -19.57
N ASN A 10 -10.96 -2.72 -19.64
CA ASN A 10 -11.71 -3.89 -19.15
C ASN A 10 -11.51 -5.15 -20.02
N TYR A 11 -10.96 -5.00 -21.23
CA TYR A 11 -10.68 -6.12 -22.14
C TYR A 11 -9.28 -6.71 -21.94
N ILE A 12 -8.43 -6.07 -21.13
CA ILE A 12 -7.12 -6.60 -20.76
C ILE A 12 -7.35 -7.86 -19.94
N ASN A 13 -6.72 -8.96 -20.36
CA ASN A 13 -6.71 -10.23 -19.66
C ASN A 13 -5.31 -10.50 -19.10
N GLU A 14 -5.16 -11.60 -18.36
CA GLU A 14 -3.90 -11.89 -17.71
C GLU A 14 -2.75 -12.19 -18.68
N ASP A 15 -3.03 -12.70 -19.89
CA ASP A 15 -2.01 -13.06 -20.88
C ASP A 15 -1.38 -11.83 -21.55
N ASP A 16 -2.03 -10.66 -21.43
CA ASP A 16 -1.49 -9.38 -21.86
C ASP A 16 -0.48 -8.79 -20.85
N LEU A 17 -0.38 -9.37 -19.64
CA LEU A 17 0.38 -8.78 -18.54
C LEU A 17 1.86 -9.15 -18.59
N SER A 18 2.72 -8.16 -18.28
CA SER A 18 4.11 -8.43 -17.92
C SER A 18 4.19 -9.18 -16.59
N ASN A 19 5.35 -9.80 -16.29
CA ASN A 19 5.55 -10.53 -15.04
C ASN A 19 5.25 -9.71 -13.78
N ASP A 20 5.64 -8.44 -13.76
CA ASP A 20 5.38 -7.55 -12.61
C ASP A 20 3.90 -7.22 -12.47
N LEU A 21 3.20 -6.99 -13.59
CA LEU A 21 1.76 -6.75 -13.57
C LEU A 21 0.97 -8.01 -13.23
N ARG A 22 1.44 -9.18 -13.66
CA ARG A 22 0.85 -10.47 -13.30
C ARG A 22 1.01 -10.74 -11.79
N LEU A 23 2.16 -10.45 -11.20
CA LEU A 23 2.34 -10.49 -9.74
C LEU A 23 1.32 -9.60 -9.01
N ILE A 24 1.05 -8.40 -9.53
CA ILE A 24 0.03 -7.51 -8.94
C ILE A 24 -1.37 -8.10 -9.14
N ALA A 25 -1.68 -8.65 -10.32
CA ALA A 25 -2.98 -9.28 -10.58
C ALA A 25 -3.22 -10.49 -9.66
N ASP A 26 -2.21 -11.34 -9.45
CA ASP A 26 -2.31 -12.53 -8.59
C ASP A 26 -2.58 -12.17 -7.12
N VAL A 27 -2.01 -11.06 -6.64
CA VAL A 27 -2.12 -10.63 -5.24
C VAL A 27 -3.29 -9.68 -4.99
N CYS A 28 -3.55 -8.77 -5.94
CA CYS A 28 -4.50 -7.65 -5.78
C CYS A 28 -5.70 -7.72 -6.73
N GLY A 29 -5.72 -8.67 -7.67
CA GLY A 29 -6.75 -8.85 -8.69
C GLY A 29 -6.47 -8.08 -10.00
N LEU A 30 -6.93 -8.65 -11.12
CA LEU A 30 -6.80 -8.05 -12.46
C LEU A 30 -7.43 -6.65 -12.55
N GLU A 31 -8.55 -6.42 -11.86
CA GLU A 31 -9.21 -5.10 -11.81
C GLU A 31 -8.28 -4.00 -11.27
N ALA A 32 -7.41 -4.33 -10.31
CA ALA A 32 -6.43 -3.38 -9.78
C ALA A 32 -5.43 -2.96 -10.87
N VAL A 33 -4.94 -3.92 -11.66
CA VAL A 33 -4.05 -3.66 -12.79
C VAL A 33 -4.74 -2.81 -13.85
N GLN A 34 -5.98 -3.12 -14.21
CA GLN A 34 -6.77 -2.34 -15.17
C GLN A 34 -6.93 -0.88 -14.70
N LYS A 35 -7.24 -0.66 -13.42
CA LYS A 35 -7.32 0.69 -12.82
C LYS A 35 -5.97 1.40 -12.84
N MET A 36 -4.88 0.70 -12.53
CA MET A 36 -3.53 1.27 -12.56
C MET A 36 -3.15 1.70 -13.99
N LEU A 37 -3.37 0.84 -14.98
CA LEU A 37 -3.10 1.14 -16.38
C LEU A 37 -3.96 2.31 -16.89
N LYS A 38 -5.22 2.40 -16.45
CA LYS A 38 -6.13 3.48 -16.84
C LYS A 38 -5.77 4.83 -16.22
N HIS A 39 -5.36 4.84 -14.95
CA HIS A 39 -5.27 6.09 -14.17
C HIS A 39 -3.83 6.52 -13.86
N LEU A 40 -2.86 5.61 -13.95
CA LEU A 40 -1.48 5.83 -13.52
C LEU A 40 -0.46 5.56 -14.65
N ALA A 41 -0.90 5.47 -15.91
CA ALA A 41 -0.02 5.24 -17.05
C ALA A 41 1.08 6.31 -17.15
N GLY A 42 2.31 5.86 -17.43
CA GLY A 42 3.49 6.73 -17.54
C GLY A 42 4.12 7.14 -16.21
N LEU A 43 3.51 6.77 -15.07
CA LEU A 43 4.08 7.00 -13.75
C LEU A 43 4.96 5.84 -13.31
N SER A 44 6.02 6.16 -12.57
CA SER A 44 6.81 5.19 -11.82
C SER A 44 6.67 5.53 -10.34
N PHE A 45 6.24 4.56 -9.54
CA PHE A 45 6.09 4.72 -8.10
C PHE A 45 6.86 3.63 -7.36
N TYR A 46 7.50 4.05 -6.28
CA TYR A 46 8.11 3.15 -5.32
C TYR A 46 7.04 2.67 -4.34
N ILE A 47 6.95 1.35 -4.08
CA ILE A 47 6.09 0.79 -3.04
C ILE A 47 6.87 0.81 -1.70
N PRO A 48 6.55 1.71 -0.75
CA PRO A 48 7.31 1.82 0.47
C PRO A 48 6.99 0.69 1.45
N LYS A 49 7.99 0.28 2.23
CA LYS A 49 7.75 -0.46 3.48
C LYS A 49 6.92 0.40 4.44
N ILE A 50 6.06 -0.23 5.25
CA ILE A 50 5.23 0.46 6.28
C ILE A 50 6.07 1.39 7.16
N THR A 51 7.32 1.01 7.44
CA THR A 51 8.29 1.80 8.22
C THR A 51 8.60 3.19 7.66
N ARG A 52 8.37 3.43 6.36
CA ARG A 52 8.56 4.73 5.73
C ARG A 52 7.33 5.64 5.82
N LEU A 53 6.21 5.11 6.31
CA LEU A 53 4.96 5.85 6.48
C LEU A 53 4.87 6.43 7.90
N GLU A 54 5.78 7.32 8.27
CA GLU A 54 5.96 7.79 9.65
C GLU A 54 4.66 8.33 10.29
N LYS A 55 3.95 9.19 9.56
CA LYS A 55 2.66 9.75 10.01
C LYS A 55 1.61 8.66 10.23
N PHE A 56 1.62 7.60 9.42
CA PHE A 56 0.74 6.46 9.62
C PHE A 56 1.11 5.69 10.88
N VAL A 57 2.40 5.40 11.10
CA VAL A 57 2.87 4.67 12.29
C VAL A 57 2.49 5.42 13.56
N ILE A 58 2.74 6.74 13.61
CA ILE A 58 2.39 7.59 14.76
C ILE A 58 0.87 7.56 15.00
N ARG A 59 0.07 7.75 13.94
CA ARG A 59 -1.40 7.71 14.02
C ARG A 59 -1.92 6.34 14.46
N TYR A 60 -1.31 5.26 13.99
CA TYR A 60 -1.74 3.91 14.32
C TYR A 60 -1.53 3.63 15.81
N VAL A 61 -0.38 4.03 16.37
CA VAL A 61 -0.09 3.89 17.81
C VAL A 61 -1.09 4.67 18.67
N SER A 62 -1.43 5.91 18.27
CA SER A 62 -2.37 6.73 19.04
C SER A 62 -3.82 6.26 18.98
N LEU A 63 -4.23 5.54 17.91
CA LEU A 63 -5.55 4.93 17.81
C LEU A 63 -5.76 3.74 18.75
N PHE A 64 -4.68 3.10 19.22
CA PHE A 64 -4.74 1.89 20.05
C PHE A 64 -3.94 2.02 21.35
N PRO A 65 -4.29 2.96 22.25
CA PRO A 65 -3.48 3.27 23.44
C PRO A 65 -3.37 2.12 24.45
N LYS A 66 -4.26 1.12 24.38
CA LYS A 66 -4.23 -0.07 25.24
C LYS A 66 -3.31 -1.18 24.72
N LYS A 67 -2.85 -1.11 23.47
CA LYS A 67 -1.93 -2.12 22.92
C LYS A 67 -0.51 -1.81 23.38
N SER A 68 0.21 -2.85 23.80
CA SER A 68 1.63 -2.76 24.06
C SER A 68 2.42 -2.47 22.77
N ILE A 69 3.60 -1.87 22.91
CA ILE A 69 4.53 -1.65 21.80
C ILE A 69 4.81 -2.95 21.03
N LYS A 70 4.96 -4.07 21.73
CA LYS A 70 5.20 -5.39 21.13
C LYS A 70 4.05 -5.86 20.23
N GLN A 71 2.80 -5.65 20.65
CA GLN A 71 1.62 -5.98 19.84
C GLN A 71 1.59 -5.13 18.57
N ILE A 72 1.80 -3.82 18.72
CA ILE A 72 1.79 -2.90 17.57
C ILE A 72 2.96 -3.20 16.62
N ALA A 73 4.16 -3.48 17.14
CA ALA A 73 5.32 -3.83 16.34
C ALA A 73 5.07 -5.10 15.50
N LYS A 74 4.45 -6.13 16.10
CA LYS A 74 4.03 -7.35 15.40
C LYS A 74 3.05 -7.06 14.26
N GLU A 75 2.05 -6.22 14.50
CA GLU A 75 1.05 -5.82 13.49
C GLU A 75 1.67 -5.03 12.34
N LEU A 76 2.59 -4.11 12.66
CA LEU A 76 3.35 -3.33 11.68
C LEU A 76 4.48 -4.14 11.01
N ARG A 77 4.69 -5.41 11.43
CA ARG A 77 5.76 -6.31 10.97
C ARG A 77 7.16 -5.70 11.13
N VAL A 78 7.43 -5.10 12.28
CA VAL A 78 8.72 -4.52 12.67
C VAL A 78 9.18 -5.07 14.01
N SER A 79 10.45 -4.83 14.37
CA SER A 79 10.94 -5.21 15.70
C SER A 79 10.49 -4.23 16.79
N ASP A 80 10.30 -4.73 18.00
CA ASP A 80 9.96 -3.92 19.18
C ASP A 80 10.99 -2.80 19.39
N LYS A 81 12.27 -3.11 19.19
CA LYS A 81 13.39 -2.15 19.29
C LYS A 81 13.28 -1.05 18.25
N TYR A 82 12.96 -1.39 17.00
CA TYR A 82 12.75 -0.41 15.95
C TYR A 82 11.61 0.55 16.30
N LEU A 83 10.44 0.00 16.69
CA LEU A 83 9.27 0.83 16.99
C LEU A 83 9.52 1.73 18.21
N SER A 84 10.18 1.21 19.24
CA SER A 84 10.53 1.99 20.44
C SER A 84 11.45 3.17 20.10
N ASN A 85 12.51 2.91 19.31
CA ASN A 85 13.43 3.96 18.86
C ASN A 85 12.75 4.98 17.96
N PHE A 86 11.87 4.53 17.07
CA PHE A 86 11.09 5.41 16.20
C PHE A 86 10.21 6.36 17.01
N LEU A 87 9.44 5.85 17.98
CA LEU A 87 8.55 6.65 18.80
C LEU A 87 9.29 7.61 19.73
N ALA A 88 10.45 7.22 20.25
CA ALA A 88 11.28 8.10 21.06
C ALA A 88 11.76 9.33 20.27
N LYS A 89 12.08 9.16 18.98
CA LYS A 89 12.49 10.26 18.09
C LYS A 89 11.32 11.12 17.60
N ALA A 90 10.14 10.52 17.48
CA ALA A 90 8.95 11.20 16.95
C ALA A 90 8.26 12.13 17.95
N LYS A 91 8.58 12.04 19.25
CA LYS A 91 8.07 12.99 20.23
C LYS A 91 8.67 14.38 19.96
N PRO A 92 7.85 15.44 19.80
CA PRO A 92 8.38 16.79 19.75
C PRO A 92 9.14 17.08 21.05
N LYS A 93 10.28 17.77 20.94
CA LYS A 93 11.01 18.30 22.09
C LYS A 93 10.15 19.28 22.87
#